data_AF-A0A934HIL6-F1
#
_entry.id   AF-A0A934HIL6-F1
#
_cell.length_a   1.000
_cell.length_b   1.000
_cell.length_c   1.000
_cell.angle_alpha   90.00
_cell.angle_beta   90.00
_cell.angle_gamma   90.00
#
_symmetry.space_group_name_H-M   'P 1'
#
loop_
_entity.id
_entity.type
_entity.pdbx_description
1 polymer ?
#
loop_
_entity_poly.entity_id
_entity_poly.type
_entity_poly.pdbx_seq_one_letter_code
_entity_poly.pdbx_strand_id
1 'polypeptide(L)'
;MPDVQMDYDLMEDMARLFRDGGQMLEDLMRHMENVAGRLEDGALMGKGGDAMADAIRQRLNSRLAALQDKFNELGMDVYGALVDLRDGDTEAASRFKG
;
A
#
# COMPACT_ATOMS: atom_id res chain seq x y z
N MET A 1 0.44 32.95 -10.43
CA MET A 1 0.58 31.69 -9.67
C MET A 1 1.62 30.87 -10.43
N PRO A 2 2.68 30.36 -9.81
CA PRO A 2 3.57 29.46 -10.53
C PRO A 2 2.74 28.30 -11.06
N ASP A 3 2.89 27.94 -12.33
CA ASP A 3 2.32 26.70 -12.86
C ASP A 3 2.89 25.56 -12.01
N VAL A 4 2.06 24.99 -11.14
CA VAL A 4 2.42 23.78 -10.41
C VAL A 4 2.30 22.65 -11.43
N GLN A 5 3.35 22.47 -12.21
CA GLN A 5 3.46 21.38 -13.16
C GLN A 5 3.80 20.12 -12.38
N MET A 6 2.90 19.15 -12.41
CA MET A 6 3.13 17.84 -11.81
C MET A 6 4.16 17.07 -12.64
N ASP A 7 5.15 16.49 -11.98
CA ASP A 7 6.17 15.66 -12.60
C ASP A 7 5.60 14.25 -12.83
N TYR A 8 5.28 13.93 -14.08
CA TYR A 8 4.67 12.66 -14.49
C TYR A 8 5.52 11.44 -14.10
N ASP A 9 6.85 11.55 -14.21
CA ASP A 9 7.76 10.44 -13.91
C ASP A 9 7.79 10.20 -12.39
N LEU A 10 7.88 11.28 -11.62
CA LEU A 10 7.82 11.21 -10.16
C LEU A 10 6.48 10.62 -9.67
N MET A 11 5.36 11.01 -10.26
CA MET A 11 4.05 10.47 -9.91
C MET A 11 3.92 8.99 -10.25
N GLU A 12 4.42 8.57 -11.40
CA GLU A 12 4.43 7.16 -11.79
C GLU A 12 5.27 6.32 -10.82
N ASP A 13 6.44 6.83 -10.43
CA ASP A 13 7.30 6.20 -9.43
C ASP A 13 6.64 6.15 -8.05
N MET A 14 5.95 7.20 -7.62
CA MET A 14 5.19 7.21 -6.37
C MET A 14 4.06 6.17 -6.37
N ALA A 15 3.28 6.08 -7.45
CA ALA A 15 2.21 5.08 -7.58
C ALA A 15 2.77 3.65 -7.52
N ARG A 16 3.93 3.40 -8.14
CA ARG A 16 4.63 2.11 -8.05
C ARG A 16 5.10 1.82 -6.63
N LEU A 17 5.74 2.78 -5.96
CA LEU A 17 6.21 2.62 -4.58
C LEU A 17 5.08 2.26 -3.61
N PHE A 18 3.92 2.90 -3.74
CA PHE A 18 2.76 2.57 -2.92
C PHE A 18 2.24 1.16 -3.17
N ARG A 19 2.16 0.74 -4.44
CA ARG A 19 1.75 -0.62 -4.81
C ARG A 19 2.74 -1.67 -4.27
N ASP A 20 4.03 -1.46 -4.49
CA ASP A 20 5.08 -2.37 -4.04
C ASP A 20 5.10 -2.45 -2.50
N GLY A 21 4.95 -1.31 -1.82
CA GLY A 21 4.82 -1.28 -0.37
C GLY A 21 3.59 -2.03 0.15
N GLY A 22 2.44 -1.92 -0.53
CA GLY A 22 1.25 -2.70 -0.22
C GLY A 22 1.51 -4.21 -0.32
N GLN A 23 2.20 -4.65 -1.38
CA GLN A 23 2.59 -6.05 -1.56
C GLN A 23 3.54 -6.54 -0.46
N MET A 24 4.54 -5.72 -0.08
CA MET A 24 5.46 -6.05 1.02
C MET A 24 4.72 -6.21 2.35
N LEU A 25 3.69 -5.39 2.62
CA LEU A 25 2.87 -5.52 3.82
C LEU A 25 2.04 -6.80 3.81
N GLU A 26 1.53 -7.21 2.64
CA GLU A 26 0.85 -8.50 2.48
C GLU A 26 1.77 -9.68 2.82
N ASP A 27 2.99 -9.66 2.28
CA ASP A 27 4.02 -10.67 2.55
C ASP A 27 4.38 -10.72 4.03
N LEU A 28 4.57 -9.55 4.65
CA LEU A 28 4.87 -9.44 6.07
C LEU A 28 3.75 -10.06 6.92
N MET A 29 2.48 -9.78 6.62
CA MET A 29 1.35 -10.39 7.34
C MET A 29 1.34 -11.92 7.20
N ARG A 30 1.60 -12.44 5.99
CA ARG A 30 1.73 -13.90 5.77
C ARG A 30 2.86 -14.51 6.59
N HIS A 31 4.02 -13.84 6.67
CA HIS A 31 5.12 -14.30 7.50
C HIS A 31 4.78 -14.26 8.99
N MET A 32 4.10 -13.21 9.45
CA MET A 32 3.67 -13.10 10.83
C MET A 32 2.62 -14.16 11.20
N GLU A 33 1.73 -14.52 10.29
CA GLU A 33 0.77 -15.62 10.49
C GLU A 33 1.49 -16.96 10.69
N ASN A 34 2.53 -17.23 9.89
CA ASN A 34 3.37 -18.42 10.07
C ASN A 34 4.11 -18.41 11.42
N VAL A 35 4.56 -17.25 11.89
CA VAL A 35 5.18 -17.11 13.21
C VAL A 35 4.16 -17.41 14.31
N ALA A 36 2.94 -16.87 14.20
CA ALA A 36 1.87 -17.13 15.16
C ALA A 36 1.54 -18.64 15.25
N GLY A 37 1.41 -19.32 14.12
CA GLY A 37 1.18 -20.78 14.10
C GLY A 37 2.31 -21.56 14.79
N ARG A 38 3.58 -21.19 14.57
CA ARG A 38 4.72 -21.84 15.25
C ARG A 38 4.75 -21.60 16.76
N LEU A 39 4.24 -20.46 17.23
CA LEU A 39 4.14 -20.16 18.66
C LEU A 39 3.12 -21.08 19.34
N GLU A 40 1.99 -21.34 18.66
CA GLU A 40 0.96 -22.28 19.11
C GLU A 40 1.42 -23.74 19.05
N ASP A 41 2.13 -24.12 17.98
CA ASP A 41 2.53 -25.51 17.71
C ASP A 41 3.76 -26.00 18.50
N GLY A 42 4.42 -25.16 19.30
CA GLY A 42 5.42 -25.66 20.24
C GLY A 42 6.62 -24.77 20.57
N ALA A 43 6.75 -23.57 19.99
CA ALA A 43 7.86 -22.69 20.36
C ALA A 43 7.69 -22.02 21.75
N LEU A 44 6.44 -21.79 22.17
CA LEU A 44 6.09 -21.13 23.44
C LEU A 44 4.78 -21.73 24.00
N MET A 45 4.78 -23.01 24.37
CA MET A 45 3.56 -23.66 24.86
C MET A 45 2.99 -23.00 26.12
N GLY A 46 1.68 -22.73 26.11
CA GLY A 46 0.91 -22.17 27.22
C GLY A 46 0.50 -20.71 27.02
N LYS A 47 -0.09 -20.10 28.06
CA LYS A 47 -0.75 -18.78 28.01
C LYS A 47 0.09 -17.65 27.39
N GLY A 48 1.43 -17.74 27.46
CA GLY A 48 2.34 -16.76 26.87
C GLY A 48 2.43 -16.85 25.34
N GLY A 49 2.49 -18.07 24.78
CA GLY A 49 2.47 -18.28 23.34
C GLY A 49 1.12 -17.93 22.75
N ASP A 50 0.04 -18.36 23.41
CA ASP A 50 -1.34 -18.03 23.01
C ASP A 50 -1.54 -16.51 22.95
N ALA A 51 -1.14 -15.79 24.02
CA ALA A 51 -1.26 -14.34 24.07
C ALA A 51 -0.41 -13.63 23.00
N MET A 52 0.75 -14.19 22.63
CA MET A 52 1.60 -13.61 21.60
C MET A 52 1.07 -13.90 20.18
N ALA A 53 0.60 -15.12 19.93
CA ALA A 53 -0.08 -15.48 18.68
C ALA A 53 -1.32 -14.60 18.47
N ASP A 54 -2.13 -14.41 19.52
CA ASP A 54 -3.28 -13.49 19.52
C ASP A 54 -2.85 -12.04 19.26
N ALA A 55 -1.79 -11.57 19.91
CA ALA A 55 -1.28 -10.22 19.67
C ALA A 55 -0.81 -10.01 18.22
N ILE A 56 -0.17 -11.02 17.62
CA ILE A 56 0.22 -10.99 16.22
C ILE A 56 -1.02 -10.88 15.33
N ARG A 57 -2.00 -11.77 15.47
CA ARG A 57 -3.17 -11.81 14.59
C ARG A 57 -4.09 -10.61 14.78
N GLN A 58 -4.45 -10.32 16.02
CA GLN A 58 -5.50 -9.34 16.32
C GLN A 58 -5.00 -7.90 16.34
N ARG A 59 -3.71 -7.68 16.64
CA ARG A 59 -3.17 -6.31 16.76
C ARG A 59 -2.20 -5.97 15.64
N LEU A 60 -1.19 -6.80 15.40
CA LEU A 60 -0.18 -6.49 14.39
C LEU A 60 -0.76 -6.64 12.98
N ASN A 61 -1.26 -7.83 12.61
CA ASN A 61 -1.79 -8.08 11.28
C ASN A 61 -2.98 -7.16 10.95
N SER A 62 -3.86 -6.88 11.92
CA SER A 62 -4.94 -5.90 11.72
C SER A 62 -4.44 -4.49 11.36
N ARG A 63 -3.36 -4.02 12.00
CA ARG A 63 -2.77 -2.70 11.69
C ARG A 63 -1.99 -2.70 10.38
N LEU A 64 -1.31 -3.80 10.07
CA LEU A 64 -0.64 -3.98 8.78
C LEU A 64 -1.65 -4.02 7.62
N ALA A 65 -2.80 -4.64 7.82
CA ALA A 65 -3.89 -4.63 6.85
C ALA A 65 -4.42 -3.21 6.61
N ALA A 66 -4.70 -2.46 7.68
CA ALA A 66 -5.14 -1.07 7.56
C ALA A 66 -4.09 -0.17 6.86
N LEU A 67 -2.80 -0.44 7.10
CA LEU A 67 -1.72 0.26 6.41
C LEU A 67 -1.62 -0.13 4.93
N GLN A 68 -1.79 -1.42 4.61
CA GLN A 68 -1.83 -1.91 3.24
C GLN A 68 -2.97 -1.26 2.46
N ASP A 69 -4.17 -1.19 3.05
CA ASP A 69 -5.33 -0.53 2.44
C ASP A 69 -5.01 0.92 2.10
N LYS A 70 -4.33 1.63 3.01
CA LYS A 70 -3.91 3.02 2.77
C LYS A 70 -2.85 3.15 1.68
N PHE A 71 -1.92 2.20 1.58
CA PHE A 71 -0.95 2.18 0.50
C PHE A 71 -1.64 1.96 -0.85
N ASN A 72 -2.58 1.01 -0.92
CA ASN A 72 -3.35 0.76 -2.14
C ASN A 72 -4.20 1.97 -2.55
N GLU A 73 -4.86 2.62 -1.59
CA GLU A 73 -5.62 3.87 -1.80
C GLU A 73 -4.74 4.98 -2.35
N LEU A 74 -3.62 5.29 -1.69
CA LEU A 74 -2.69 6.33 -2.14
C LEU A 74 -2.10 6.03 -3.52
N GLY A 75 -1.80 4.76 -3.81
CA GLY A 75 -1.34 4.35 -5.14
C GLY A 75 -2.40 4.58 -6.23
N MET A 76 -3.67 4.30 -5.92
CA MET A 76 -4.79 4.57 -6.85
C MET A 76 -5.03 6.07 -7.02
N ASP A 77 -4.95 6.86 -5.95
CA ASP A 77 -5.15 8.31 -6.00
C ASP A 77 -4.07 8.99 -6.87
N VAL A 78 -2.79 8.61 -6.68
CA VAL A 78 -1.69 9.15 -7.48
C VAL A 78 -1.83 8.73 -8.94
N TYR A 79 -2.18 7.47 -9.20
CA TYR A 79 -2.39 6.99 -10.57
C TYR A 79 -3.59 7.67 -11.23
N GLY A 80 -4.69 7.89 -10.51
CA GLY A 80 -5.86 8.62 -11.00
C GLY A 80 -5.51 10.05 -11.38
N ALA A 81 -4.79 10.77 -10.51
CA ALA A 81 -4.31 12.12 -10.82
C ALA A 81 -3.38 12.16 -12.04
N LEU A 82 -2.53 11.14 -12.22
CA LEU A 82 -1.66 11.01 -13.40
C LEU A 82 -2.48 10.90 -14.69
N VAL A 83 -3.52 10.07 -14.68
CA VAL A 83 -4.42 9.87 -15.83
C VAL A 83 -5.17 11.16 -16.15
N ASP A 84 -5.79 11.78 -15.14
CA ASP A 84 -6.55 13.03 -15.31
C ASP A 84 -5.71 14.15 -15.92
N LEU A 85 -4.44 14.26 -15.50
CA LEU A 85 -3.50 15.23 -16.05
C LEU A 85 -3.12 14.95 -17.50
N ARG A 86 -2.80 13.69 -17.83
CA ARG A 86 -2.46 13.29 -19.21
C ARG A 86 -3.63 13.51 -20.17
N ASP A 87 -4.84 13.20 -19.73
CA ASP A 87 -6.06 13.39 -20.52
C ASP A 87 -6.37 14.88 -20.70
N GLY A 88 -6.23 15.67 -19.64
CA GLY A 88 -6.38 17.13 -19.68
C GLY A 88 -5.40 17.81 -20.65
N ASP A 89 -4.13 17.41 -20.62
CA ASP A 89 -3.10 17.92 -21.55
C ASP A 89 -3.41 17.54 -23.00
N THR A 90 -3.88 16.30 -23.23
CA THR A 90 -4.27 15.83 -24.57
C THR A 90 -5.48 16.58 -25.11
N GLU A 91 -6.50 16.79 -24.29
CA GLU A 91 -7.70 17.54 -24.67
C GLU A 91 -7.35 19.00 -24.97
N ALA A 92 -6.55 19.65 -24.11
CA ALA A 92 -6.08 21.01 -24.33
C ALA A 92 -5.31 21.13 -25.64
N ALA A 93 -4.34 20.23 -25.90
CA ALA A 93 -3.56 20.21 -27.13
C ALA A 93 -4.42 20.02 -28.39
N SER A 94 -5.52 19.26 -28.30
CA SER A 94 -6.45 19.06 -29.42
C SER A 94 -7.24 20.32 -29.76
N ARG A 95 -7.62 21.13 -28.76
CA ARG A 95 -8.37 22.39 -28.92
C ARG A 95 -7.55 23.52 -29.55
N PHE A 96 -6.23 23.50 -29.41
CA PHE A 96 -5.33 24.49 -30.03
C PHE A 96 -4.87 24.14 -31.44
N LYS A 97 -5.13 22.91 -31.92
CA LYS A 97 -4.84 22.46 -33.29
C LYS A 97 -6.04 22.56 -34.24
N GLY A 98 -7.22 22.96 -33.72
CA GLY A 98 -8.46 23.17 -34.49
C GLY A 98 -8.66 24.61 -34.93
#